data_AF-A0A356XFY5-F1
#
_entry.id   AF-A0A356XFY5-F1
#
_cell.length_a   1.000
_cell.length_b   1.000
_cell.length_c   1.000
_cell.angle_alpha   90.00
_cell.angle_beta   90.00
_cell.angle_gamma   90.00
#
_symmetry.space_group_name_H-M   'P 1'
#
loop_
_entity.id
_entity.type
_entity.pdbx_description
1 polymer ?
#
loop_
_entity_poly.entity_id
_entity_poly.type
_entity_poly.pdbx_seq_one_letter_code
_entity_poly.pdbx_strand_id
1 'polypeptide(L)'
;MVYALGGFAGIRDVQQPEAGFEGFLGKVLALSGVRQEPEVKGEGPLQWRSGLSGETRLLFAANPGEVQQVHVRWPKGDLKEVRELRSSTALPVTVDESGKQGFEFRLEEGGFLIFEIENKIM
;
A
#
# COMPACT_ATOMS: atom_id res chain seq x y z
N MET A 1 -4.08 -15.66 3.17
CA MET A 1 -4.02 -16.23 1.80
C MET A 1 -5.45 -16.39 1.31
N VAL A 2 -5.93 -15.49 0.44
CA VAL A 2 -7.27 -15.60 -0.16
C VAL A 2 -7.06 -16.04 -1.60
N TYR A 3 -7.37 -17.31 -1.87
CA TYR A 3 -7.52 -17.81 -3.23
C TYR A 3 -8.80 -17.21 -3.81
N ALA A 4 -8.67 -16.21 -4.69
CA ALA A 4 -9.77 -15.83 -5.56
C ALA A 4 -9.85 -16.86 -6.70
N LEU A 5 -10.62 -17.92 -6.44
CA LEU A 5 -11.05 -18.91 -7.41
C LEU A 5 -11.70 -18.20 -8.62
N GLY A 6 -11.04 -18.29 -9.77
CA GLY A 6 -11.57 -19.06 -10.89
C GLY A 6 -13.01 -18.77 -11.34
N GLY A 7 -13.47 -17.53 -11.29
CA GLY A 7 -14.68 -17.08 -11.98
C GLY A 7 -14.45 -16.72 -13.46
N PHE A 8 -13.32 -17.12 -14.04
CA PHE A 8 -13.03 -17.02 -15.48
C PHE A 8 -13.71 -18.19 -16.22
N ALA A 9 -15.03 -18.32 -16.10
CA ALA A 9 -15.81 -19.29 -16.86
C ALA A 9 -16.96 -18.56 -17.55
N GLY A 10 -16.61 -17.87 -18.64
CA GLY A 10 -17.44 -17.68 -19.82
C GLY A 10 -18.84 -17.13 -19.61
N ILE A 11 -18.98 -15.81 -19.57
CA ILE A 11 -20.14 -15.15 -20.17
C ILE A 11 -19.61 -14.01 -21.05
N ARG A 12 -19.60 -14.28 -22.36
CA ARG A 12 -19.63 -13.24 -23.38
C ARG A 12 -20.96 -12.53 -23.21
N ASP A 13 -20.99 -11.42 -22.50
CA ASP A 13 -21.95 -10.37 -22.82
C ASP A 13 -21.38 -9.01 -22.41
N VAL A 14 -20.81 -8.34 -23.41
CA VAL A 14 -20.44 -6.94 -23.38
C VAL A 14 -21.75 -6.19 -23.55
N GLN A 15 -22.44 -5.76 -22.48
CA GLN A 15 -23.38 -4.62 -22.45
C GLN A 15 -23.93 -4.38 -21.02
N GLN A 16 -23.09 -3.94 -20.08
CA GLN A 16 -23.45 -3.04 -18.97
C GLN A 16 -22.21 -2.80 -18.09
N PRO A 17 -21.89 -1.54 -17.76
CA PRO A 17 -20.65 -1.23 -17.04
C PRO A 17 -20.70 -1.84 -15.65
N GLU A 18 -19.57 -2.39 -15.25
CA GLU A 18 -19.28 -3.18 -14.06
C GLU A 18 -19.50 -2.42 -12.73
N ALA A 19 -20.30 -1.37 -12.68
CA ALA A 19 -20.52 -0.55 -11.47
C ALA A 19 -21.06 -1.35 -10.28
N GLY A 20 -21.91 -2.35 -10.54
CA GLY A 20 -22.40 -3.27 -9.50
C GLY A 20 -21.31 -4.23 -8.99
N PHE A 21 -20.43 -4.67 -9.89
CA PHE A 21 -19.31 -5.55 -9.57
C PHE A 21 -18.16 -4.79 -8.89
N GLU A 22 -17.84 -3.58 -9.35
CA GLU A 22 -16.92 -2.65 -8.68
C GLU A 22 -17.43 -2.24 -7.30
N GLY A 23 -18.74 -1.98 -7.16
CA GLY A 23 -19.36 -1.70 -5.86
C GLY A 23 -19.32 -2.91 -4.92
N PHE A 24 -19.53 -4.12 -5.45
CA PHE A 24 -19.38 -5.37 -4.70
C PHE A 24 -17.92 -5.62 -4.29
N LEU A 25 -16.96 -5.49 -5.22
CA LEU A 25 -15.53 -5.60 -4.93
C LEU A 25 -15.09 -4.54 -3.92
N GLY A 26 -15.52 -3.29 -4.06
CA GLY A 26 -15.25 -2.22 -3.10
C GLY A 26 -15.77 -2.56 -1.70
N LYS A 27 -16.99 -3.13 -1.61
CA LYS A 27 -17.54 -3.62 -0.33
C LYS A 27 -16.81 -4.83 0.21
N VAL A 28 -16.41 -5.78 -0.64
CA VAL A 28 -15.64 -6.95 -0.21
C VAL A 28 -14.24 -6.53 0.26
N LEU A 29 -13.58 -5.58 -0.40
CA LEU A 29 -12.31 -5.00 0.05
C LEU A 29 -12.46 -4.25 1.38
N ALA A 30 -13.50 -3.44 1.51
CA ALA A 30 -13.83 -2.73 2.76
C ALA A 30 -14.12 -3.70 3.92
N LEU A 31 -14.88 -4.77 3.67
CA LEU A 31 -15.31 -5.75 4.68
C LEU A 31 -14.25 -6.83 4.98
N SER A 32 -13.34 -7.10 4.05
CA SER A 32 -12.26 -8.08 4.23
C SER A 32 -11.05 -7.52 4.99
N GLY A 33 -11.07 -6.23 5.33
CA GLY A 33 -9.92 -5.53 5.88
C GLY A 33 -8.78 -5.33 4.87
N VAL A 34 -9.02 -5.61 3.59
CA VAL A 34 -8.07 -5.29 2.50
C VAL A 34 -8.15 -3.78 2.27
N ARG A 35 -7.50 -3.02 3.16
CA ARG A 35 -7.33 -1.57 2.96
C ARG A 35 -6.49 -1.37 1.71
N GLN A 36 -6.74 -0.28 0.99
CA GLN A 36 -5.99 0.05 -0.23
C GLN A 36 -4.48 -0.07 0.04
N GLU A 37 -3.82 -0.90 -0.76
CA GLU A 37 -2.38 -1.13 -0.63
C GLU A 37 -1.63 0.13 -1.11
N PRO A 38 -0.53 0.51 -0.45
CA PRO A 38 0.32 1.56 -0.95
C PRO A 38 0.94 1.18 -2.29
N GLU A 39 1.16 2.20 -3.12
CA GLU A 39 2.09 2.11 -4.23
C GLU A 39 3.50 2.33 -3.70
N VAL A 40 4.37 1.32 -3.77
CA VAL A 40 5.76 1.41 -3.32
C VAL A 40 6.68 1.22 -4.52
N LYS A 41 7.51 2.22 -4.79
CA LYS A 41 8.44 2.25 -5.92
C LYS A 41 9.84 2.62 -5.46
N GLY A 42 10.81 1.78 -5.83
CA GLY A 42 12.24 2.11 -5.75
C GLY A 42 12.79 2.41 -7.15
N GLU A 43 14.02 2.91 -7.19
CA GLU A 43 14.78 3.13 -8.44
C GLU A 43 15.28 1.82 -9.06
N GLY A 44 15.37 0.75 -8.26
CA GLY A 44 15.83 -0.57 -8.68
C GLY A 44 15.00 -1.72 -8.09
N PRO A 45 15.54 -2.96 -8.07
CA PRO A 45 14.88 -4.09 -7.43
C PRO A 45 14.56 -3.78 -5.96
N LEU A 46 13.30 -3.93 -5.59
CA LEU A 46 12.81 -3.66 -4.23
C LEU A 46 11.85 -4.78 -3.81
N GLN A 47 12.04 -5.31 -2.61
CA GLN A 47 11.12 -6.25 -2.02
C GLN A 47 10.34 -5.56 -0.91
N TRP A 48 9.02 -5.57 -0.97
CA TRP A 48 8.20 -4.96 0.06
C TRP A 48 6.91 -5.75 0.33
N ARG A 49 6.40 -5.62 1.55
CA ARG A 49 5.13 -6.21 1.99
C ARG A 49 4.47 -5.26 2.97
N SER A 50 3.16 -5.17 2.93
CA SER A 50 2.41 -4.41 3.93
C SER A 50 1.28 -5.24 4.51
N GLY A 51 0.87 -4.93 5.74
CA GLY A 51 -0.15 -5.68 6.45
C GLY A 51 -0.66 -4.95 7.69
N LEU A 52 -1.83 -5.34 8.18
CA LEU A 52 -2.43 -4.73 9.35
C LEU A 52 -1.82 -5.30 10.65
N SER A 53 -1.64 -4.43 11.64
CA SER A 53 -1.22 -4.76 12.99
C SER A 53 -2.08 -3.98 13.98
N GLY A 54 -3.20 -4.56 14.41
CA GLY A 54 -4.22 -3.82 15.16
C GLY A 54 -4.82 -2.69 14.31
N GLU A 55 -4.81 -1.46 14.84
CA GLU A 55 -5.34 -0.28 14.14
C GLU A 55 -4.36 0.32 13.13
N THR A 56 -3.07 -0.02 13.23
CA THR A 56 -2.01 0.50 12.35
C THR A 56 -1.72 -0.45 11.19
N ARG A 57 -1.05 0.07 10.15
CA ARG A 57 -0.48 -0.74 9.08
C ARG A 57 1.03 -0.78 9.21
N LEU A 58 1.61 -1.96 9.09
CA LEU A 58 3.05 -2.15 8.94
C LEU A 58 3.43 -2.20 7.46
N LEU A 59 4.52 -1.53 7.10
CA LEU A 59 5.18 -1.65 5.81
C LEU A 59 6.62 -2.13 6.02
N PHE A 60 6.94 -3.28 5.46
CA PHE A 60 8.30 -3.81 5.39
C PHE A 60 8.87 -3.54 3.99
N ALA A 61 10.08 -3.01 3.91
CA ALA A 61 10.82 -2.81 2.67
C ALA A 61 12.27 -3.27 2.84
N ALA A 62 12.78 -4.03 1.85
CA ALA A 62 14.13 -4.56 1.80
C ALA A 62 14.75 -4.31 0.43
N ASN A 63 16.02 -3.88 0.43
CA ASN A 63 16.79 -3.55 -0.76
C ASN A 63 17.85 -4.63 -1.04
N PRO A 64 17.63 -5.52 -2.01
CA PRO A 64 18.64 -6.50 -2.41
C PRO A 64 19.72 -5.94 -3.34
N GLY A 65 19.61 -4.70 -3.80
CA GLY A 65 20.53 -4.06 -4.75
C GLY A 65 21.24 -2.84 -4.17
N GLU A 66 21.77 -1.98 -5.05
CA GLU A 66 22.45 -0.74 -4.65
C GLU A 66 21.52 0.21 -3.87
N VAL A 67 22.13 1.12 -3.11
CA VAL A 67 21.41 2.15 -2.37
C VAL A 67 20.46 2.93 -3.28
N GLN A 68 19.21 3.10 -2.84
CA GLN A 68 18.17 3.74 -3.65
C GLN A 68 17.20 4.54 -2.80
N GLN A 69 16.57 5.53 -3.45
CA GLN A 69 15.42 6.23 -2.89
C GLN A 69 14.14 5.40 -3.13
N VAL A 70 13.29 5.31 -2.10
CA VAL A 70 12.00 4.62 -2.17
C VAL A 70 10.88 5.63 -1.93
N HIS A 71 9.90 5.62 -2.83
CA HIS A 71 8.70 6.43 -2.78
C HIS A 71 7.49 5.56 -2.44
N VAL A 72 6.76 5.96 -1.40
CA VAL A 72 5.51 5.32 -0.99
C VAL A 72 4.37 6.30 -1.21
N ARG A 73 3.36 5.91 -1.99
CA ARG A 73 2.18 6.72 -2.26
C ARG A 73 0.90 6.00 -1.86
N TRP A 74 0.00 6.74 -1.24
CA TRP A 74 -1.30 6.28 -0.84
C TRP A 74 -2.37 6.69 -1.87
N PRO A 75 -3.13 5.73 -2.44
CA PRO A 75 -4.07 6.01 -3.53
C PRO A 75 -5.22 6.94 -3.14
N LYS A 76 -5.80 6.76 -1.94
CA LYS A 76 -6.73 7.68 -1.26
C LYS A 76 -6.60 7.44 0.25
N GLY A 77 -6.44 8.49 1.05
CA GLY A 77 -6.34 8.33 2.49
C GLY A 77 -5.98 9.60 3.24
N ASP A 78 -6.14 9.50 4.55
CA ASP A 78 -5.75 10.48 5.56
C ASP A 78 -4.58 9.84 6.32
N LEU A 79 -3.43 9.71 5.62
CA LEU A 79 -2.16 9.25 6.16
C LEU A 79 -1.71 10.28 7.19
N LYS A 80 -1.78 9.91 8.46
CA LYS A 80 -1.57 10.83 9.58
C LYS A 80 -0.11 10.86 10.00
N GLU A 81 0.44 9.67 10.22
CA GLU A 81 1.78 9.51 10.76
C GLU A 81 2.44 8.29 10.12
N VAL A 82 3.74 8.43 9.86
CA VAL A 82 4.63 7.36 9.43
C VAL A 82 5.81 7.37 10.36
N ARG A 83 6.12 6.22 10.96
CA ARG A 83 7.23 6.08 11.89
C ARG A 83 8.08 4.87 11.52
N GLU A 84 9.39 5.05 11.43
CA GLU A 84 10.30 3.91 11.32
C GLU A 84 10.40 3.22 12.69
N LEU A 85 10.09 1.93 12.72
CA LEU A 85 9.80 1.19 13.94
C LEU A 85 11.02 1.04 14.87
N ARG A 86 12.23 0.94 14.32
CA ARG A 86 13.44 0.71 15.13
C ARG A 86 13.95 1.97 15.80
N SER A 87 14.01 3.07 15.06
CA SER A 87 14.50 4.37 15.50
C SER A 87 13.41 5.22 16.14
N SER A 88 12.14 4.85 15.97
CA SER A 88 10.98 5.68 16.30
C SER A 88 10.99 7.04 15.59
N THR A 89 11.72 7.16 14.48
CA THR A 89 11.80 8.41 13.71
C THR A 89 10.52 8.60 12.91
N ALA A 90 9.85 9.73 13.11
CA ALA A 90 8.73 10.13 12.28
C ALA A 90 9.23 10.62 10.91
N LEU A 91 8.58 10.18 9.84
CA LEU A 91 8.87 10.62 8.49
C LEU A 91 7.84 11.69 8.07
N PRO A 92 8.28 12.74 7.35
CA PRO A 92 7.38 13.74 6.82
C PRO A 92 6.47 13.14 5.76
N VAL A 93 5.19 13.48 5.84
CA VAL A 93 4.18 13.13 4.85
C VAL A 93 4.10 14.26 3.82
N THR A 94 4.24 13.91 2.55
CA THR A 94 4.11 14.83 1.42
C THR A 94 2.77 14.62 0.72
N VAL A 95 2.29 15.67 0.04
CA VAL A 95 1.08 15.63 -0.79
C VAL A 95 1.49 16.03 -2.20
N ASP A 96 1.17 15.21 -3.20
CA ASP A 96 1.44 15.53 -4.60
C ASP A 96 0.35 16.42 -5.22
N GLU A 97 0.58 16.90 -6.45
CA GLU A 97 -0.35 17.76 -7.19
C GLU A 97 -1.71 17.09 -7.45
N SER A 98 -1.77 15.75 -7.40
CA SER A 98 -3.01 14.97 -7.53
C SER A 98 -3.74 14.76 -6.20
N GLY A 99 -3.20 15.31 -5.11
CA GLY A 99 -3.73 15.17 -3.76
C GLY A 99 -3.41 13.83 -3.09
N LYS A 100 -2.50 13.03 -3.66
CA LYS A 100 -2.07 11.77 -3.02
C LYS A 100 -1.03 12.05 -1.96
N GLN A 101 -1.22 11.43 -0.80
CA GLN A 101 -0.25 11.49 0.29
C GLN A 101 0.81 10.41 0.14
N GLY A 102 2.01 10.70 0.60
CA GLY A 102 3.13 9.77 0.53
C GLY A 102 4.26 10.13 1.47
N PHE A 103 5.29 9.32 1.45
CA PHE A 103 6.55 9.58 2.15
C PHE A 103 7.68 8.91 1.38
N GLU A 104 8.90 9.33 1.68
CA GLU A 104 10.08 8.85 0.99
C GLU A 104 11.19 8.54 1.98
N PHE A 105 12.01 7.56 1.65
CA PHE A 105 13.16 7.18 2.47
C PHE A 105 14.26 6.58 1.62
N ARG A 106 15.49 6.69 2.11
CA ARG A 106 16.67 6.07 1.53
C ARG A 106 16.85 4.67 2.12
N LEU A 107 17.12 3.68 1.29
CA LEU A 107 17.36 2.31 1.72
C LEU A 107 18.74 1.83 1.24
N GLU A 108 19.63 1.58 2.20
CA GLU A 108 21.00 1.14 1.93
C GLU A 108 21.07 -0.25 1.29
N GLU A 109 22.22 -0.57 0.67
CA GLU A 109 22.47 -1.88 0.06
C GLU A 109 22.33 -3.01 1.08
N GLY A 110 21.54 -4.04 0.75
CA GLY A 110 21.22 -5.15 1.65
C GLY A 110 20.36 -4.76 2.86
N GLY A 111 19.94 -3.50 2.95
CA GLY A 111 19.23 -2.93 4.08
C GLY A 111 17.74 -3.26 4.09
N PHE A 112 17.12 -3.05 5.25
CA PHE A 112 15.66 -3.10 5.39
C PHE A 112 15.16 -2.16 6.47
N LEU A 113 13.93 -1.68 6.29
CA LEU A 113 13.21 -0.83 7.23
C LEU A 113 11.79 -1.35 7.43
N ILE A 114 11.22 -1.06 8.60
CA ILE A 114 9.84 -1.36 8.95
C ILE A 114 9.19 -0.06 9.38
N PHE A 115 8.05 0.26 8.80
CA PHE A 115 7.29 1.44 9.14
C PHE A 115 5.97 1.07 9.79
N GLU A 116 5.64 1.76 10.86
CA GLU A 116 4.28 1.84 11.37
C GLU A 116 3.59 3.05 10.74
N ILE A 117 2.40 2.82 10.19
CA ILE A 117 1.63 3.79 9.43
C ILE A 117 0.26 3.93 10.07
N GLU A 118 -0.02 5.13 10.56
CA GLU A 118 -1.35 5.50 11.04
C GLU A 118 -2.14 6.17 9.92
N ASN A 119 -3.31 5.61 9.62
CA ASN A 119 -4.27 6.21 8.71
C ASN A 119 -5.65 6.30 9.36
N LYS A 120 -6.41 7.36 9.06
CA LYS A 120 -7.79 7.46 9.56
C LYS A 120 -8.62 6.34 8.93
N ILE A 121 -9.12 5.45 9.79
CA ILE A 121 -10.04 4.39 9.41
C ILE A 121 -11.42 5.05 9.29
N MET A 122 -11.97 5.05 8.08
CA MET A 122 -13.37 5.39 7.82
C MET A 122 -14.15 4.13 7.52
#